data_AF-A0A937STI5-F1
#
_entry.id   AF-A0A937STI5-F1
#
_cell.length_a   1.000
_cell.length_b   1.000
_cell.length_c   1.000
_cell.angle_alpha   90.00
_cell.angle_beta   90.00
_cell.angle_gamma   90.00
#
_symmetry.space_group_name_H-M   'P 1'
#
loop_
_entity.id
_entity.type
_entity.pdbx_description
1 polymer ?
#
loop_
_entity_poly.entity_id
_entity_poly.type
_entity_poly.pdbx_seq_one_letter_code
_entity_poly.pdbx_strand_id
1 'polypeptide(L)'
;MPTLELGPIGLLPPSAAMMGIFQPDKDSGMDLVEGKHVLTDDAIKKAAHEILTRRNPTLFPGPMIVWGWNDETMHKAEMAMDLVREVPGMNVIPMPDYRPIYPKIDPEAVINPCHPNLTVQHNKIETCILIGVHCHFANVTLKMIRANTNCYTMAFCAYDGHEDALISLRDLDGAKLLKVTEAVRQAKKEGVEPWGLTKAGKDELEETAARKKAELSPSKENTTLFMGELEQGLDENAE
;
A
#
# COMPACT_ATOMS: atom_id res chain seq x y z
N MET A 1 26.27 -5.50 -3.96
CA MET A 1 25.03 -5.41 -4.75
C MET A 1 24.34 -4.10 -4.38
N PRO A 2 23.73 -3.41 -5.33
CA PRO A 2 22.98 -2.19 -5.07
C PRO A 2 21.79 -2.49 -4.13
N THR A 3 21.52 -1.59 -3.21
CA THR A 3 20.40 -1.70 -2.25
C THR A 3 19.35 -0.67 -2.55
N LEU A 4 18.09 -1.04 -2.35
CA LEU A 4 17.00 -0.09 -2.47
C LEU A 4 16.87 0.69 -1.16
N GLU A 5 16.88 2.02 -1.25
CA GLU A 5 16.76 2.90 -0.10
C GLU A 5 15.31 3.33 0.13
N LEU A 6 14.96 3.58 1.40
CA LEU A 6 13.68 4.18 1.76
C LEU A 6 13.64 5.63 1.24
N GLY A 7 12.54 6.02 0.62
CA GLY A 7 12.36 7.37 0.09
C GLY A 7 12.13 8.45 1.15
N PRO A 8 11.83 9.71 0.73
CA PRO A 8 11.75 10.15 -0.67
C PRO A 8 13.13 10.27 -1.31
N ILE A 9 13.29 9.73 -2.53
CA ILE A 9 14.56 9.80 -3.28
C ILE A 9 14.64 11.06 -4.16
N GLY A 10 13.52 11.70 -4.44
CA GLY A 10 13.42 12.89 -5.29
C GLY A 10 12.44 12.71 -6.45
N LEU A 11 12.29 13.74 -7.28
CA LEU A 11 11.22 13.84 -8.29
C LEU A 11 11.20 12.68 -9.31
N LEU A 12 12.39 12.20 -9.72
CA LEU A 12 12.55 11.16 -10.72
C LEU A 12 13.57 10.12 -10.24
N PRO A 13 13.19 9.21 -9.31
CA PRO A 13 14.11 8.19 -8.85
C PRO A 13 14.44 7.23 -10.01
N PRO A 14 15.70 6.77 -10.13
CA PRO A 14 16.03 5.70 -11.05
C PRO A 14 15.18 4.47 -10.70
N SER A 15 14.68 3.74 -11.70
CA SER A 15 14.03 2.43 -11.45
C SER A 15 15.04 1.46 -10.86
N ALA A 16 14.60 0.55 -9.99
CA ALA A 16 15.48 -0.44 -9.37
C ALA A 16 16.24 -1.28 -10.43
N ALA A 17 15.60 -1.61 -11.56
CA ALA A 17 16.25 -2.26 -12.69
C ALA A 17 17.44 -1.46 -13.28
N MET A 18 17.34 -0.12 -13.35
CA MET A 18 18.45 0.73 -13.82
C MET A 18 19.60 0.79 -12.80
N MET A 19 19.29 0.50 -11.54
CA MET A 19 20.28 0.35 -10.49
C MET A 19 20.92 -1.05 -10.49
N GLY A 20 20.46 -1.98 -11.35
CA GLY A 20 20.95 -3.36 -11.40
C GLY A 20 20.26 -4.31 -10.41
N ILE A 21 19.10 -3.92 -9.87
CA ILE A 21 18.27 -4.76 -9.00
C ILE A 21 17.25 -5.48 -9.86
N PHE A 22 17.24 -6.81 -9.79
CA PHE A 22 16.32 -7.66 -10.53
C PHE A 22 15.65 -8.67 -9.59
N GLN A 23 14.48 -9.15 -10.01
CA GLN A 23 13.80 -10.24 -9.32
C GLN A 23 14.67 -11.51 -9.34
N PRO A 24 14.64 -12.31 -8.27
CA PRO A 24 15.28 -13.62 -8.28
C PRO A 24 14.61 -14.52 -9.32
N ASP A 25 15.29 -15.55 -9.81
CA ASP A 25 14.71 -16.47 -10.78
C ASP A 25 13.46 -17.18 -10.23
N LYS A 26 12.55 -17.56 -11.13
CA LYS A 26 11.39 -18.38 -10.78
C LYS A 26 11.85 -19.69 -10.14
N ASP A 27 11.14 -20.16 -9.13
CA ASP A 27 11.41 -21.41 -8.40
C ASP A 27 12.75 -21.44 -7.63
N SER A 28 13.43 -20.30 -7.48
CA SER A 28 14.67 -20.19 -6.70
C SER A 28 14.48 -20.33 -5.18
N GLY A 29 13.23 -20.23 -4.69
CA GLY A 29 12.94 -20.14 -3.26
C GLY A 29 13.39 -18.82 -2.61
N MET A 30 13.66 -17.82 -3.44
CA MET A 30 14.13 -16.50 -3.03
C MET A 30 13.10 -15.43 -3.40
N ASP A 31 13.11 -14.37 -2.61
CA ASP A 31 12.33 -13.15 -2.79
C ASP A 31 13.25 -11.93 -2.64
N LEU A 32 12.71 -10.74 -2.89
CA LEU A 32 13.48 -9.50 -2.81
C LEU A 32 13.21 -8.78 -1.50
N VAL A 33 14.27 -8.42 -0.78
CA VAL A 33 14.24 -7.48 0.35
C VAL A 33 15.30 -6.41 0.14
N GLU A 34 14.87 -5.16 0.03
CA GLU A 34 15.71 -3.96 -0.08
C GLU A 34 16.73 -4.08 -1.22
N GLY A 35 16.32 -4.70 -2.33
CA GLY A 35 17.15 -4.94 -3.51
C GLY A 35 18.06 -6.17 -3.44
N LYS A 36 17.98 -6.98 -2.37
CA LYS A 36 18.76 -8.21 -2.21
C LYS A 36 17.88 -9.45 -2.32
N HIS A 37 18.41 -10.48 -2.98
CA HIS A 37 17.79 -11.81 -2.96
C HIS A 37 17.97 -12.41 -1.56
N VAL A 38 16.86 -12.80 -0.95
CA VAL A 38 16.82 -13.48 0.35
C VAL A 38 15.89 -14.68 0.27
N LEU A 39 16.03 -15.65 1.17
CA LEU A 39 15.11 -16.78 1.22
C LEU A 39 13.68 -16.30 1.48
N THR A 40 12.70 -16.92 0.82
CA THR A 40 11.28 -16.56 0.94
C THR A 40 10.82 -16.48 2.40
N ASP A 41 11.18 -17.45 3.23
CA ASP A 41 10.76 -17.46 4.63
C ASP A 41 11.37 -16.30 5.44
N ASP A 42 12.57 -15.83 5.08
CA ASP A 42 13.20 -14.67 5.71
C ASP A 42 12.60 -13.35 5.21
N ALA A 43 12.24 -13.26 3.92
CA ALA A 43 11.46 -12.14 3.39
C ALA A 43 10.10 -12.03 4.10
N ILE A 44 9.43 -13.15 4.33
CA ILE A 44 8.15 -13.21 5.04
C ILE A 44 8.29 -12.75 6.50
N LYS A 45 9.32 -13.22 7.23
CA LYS A 45 9.59 -12.76 8.60
C LYS A 45 9.86 -11.25 8.66
N LYS A 46 10.67 -10.74 7.73
CA LYS A 46 10.95 -9.31 7.60
C LYS A 46 9.66 -8.54 7.31
N ALA A 47 8.82 -9.01 6.39
CA ALA A 47 7.53 -8.40 6.10
C ALA A 47 6.64 -8.35 7.35
N ALA A 48 6.50 -9.46 8.07
CA ALA A 48 5.73 -9.51 9.32
C ALA A 48 6.22 -8.49 10.35
N HIS A 49 7.53 -8.35 10.52
CA HIS A 49 8.13 -7.35 11.42
C HIS A 49 7.80 -5.92 10.98
N GLU A 50 8.02 -5.57 9.71
CA GLU A 50 7.77 -4.22 9.19
C GLU A 50 6.28 -3.85 9.19
N ILE A 51 5.39 -4.83 8.96
CA ILE A 51 3.93 -4.66 9.04
C ILE A 51 3.50 -4.33 10.47
N LEU A 52 4.07 -5.02 11.47
CA LEU A 52 3.69 -4.83 12.87
C LEU A 52 4.28 -3.54 13.46
N THR A 53 5.52 -3.21 13.15
CA THR A 53 6.27 -2.17 13.88
C THR A 53 6.14 -0.77 13.29
N ARG A 54 5.82 -0.65 12.00
CA ARG A 54 5.67 0.66 11.36
C ARG A 54 4.30 1.26 11.56
N ARG A 55 4.26 2.59 11.46
CA ARG A 55 3.07 3.40 11.67
C ARG A 55 2.06 3.28 10.53
N ASN A 56 0.79 3.23 10.91
CA ASN A 56 -0.37 3.14 10.03
C ASN A 56 -0.20 2.11 8.89
N PRO A 57 -0.01 0.82 9.21
CA PRO A 57 0.12 -0.21 8.19
C PRO A 57 -1.14 -0.25 7.33
N THR A 58 -0.99 -0.21 6.01
CA THR A 58 -2.14 -0.14 5.11
C THR A 58 -2.08 -1.20 4.01
N LEU A 59 -3.18 -1.94 3.84
CA LEU A 59 -3.38 -2.82 2.71
C LEU A 59 -4.02 -2.05 1.55
N PHE A 60 -3.41 -2.12 0.38
CA PHE A 60 -3.95 -1.61 -0.88
C PHE A 60 -4.36 -2.77 -1.78
N PRO A 61 -5.59 -3.32 -1.62
CA PRO A 61 -6.08 -4.36 -2.51
C PRO A 61 -6.43 -3.76 -3.87
N GLY A 62 -5.92 -4.38 -4.93
CA GLY A 62 -6.17 -3.98 -6.31
C GLY A 62 -7.40 -4.64 -6.93
N PRO A 63 -7.72 -4.29 -8.20
CA PRO A 63 -8.91 -4.74 -8.91
C PRO A 63 -8.96 -6.26 -9.10
N MET A 64 -7.81 -6.94 -9.07
CA MET A 64 -7.78 -8.40 -9.18
C MET A 64 -8.28 -9.10 -7.92
N ILE A 65 -8.54 -8.38 -6.83
CA ILE A 65 -9.08 -8.90 -5.57
C ILE A 65 -10.39 -8.20 -5.20
N VAL A 66 -10.42 -6.87 -5.30
CA VAL A 66 -11.55 -6.02 -4.86
C VAL A 66 -12.89 -6.43 -5.49
N TRP A 67 -12.89 -6.84 -6.77
CA TRP A 67 -14.12 -7.09 -7.51
C TRP A 67 -14.65 -8.53 -7.39
N GLY A 68 -13.90 -9.46 -6.82
CA GLY A 68 -14.41 -10.81 -6.54
C GLY A 68 -14.94 -11.56 -7.77
N TRP A 69 -14.30 -11.43 -8.93
CA TRP A 69 -14.81 -11.96 -10.21
C TRP A 69 -15.03 -13.48 -10.25
N ASN A 70 -14.39 -14.23 -9.34
CA ASN A 70 -14.53 -15.68 -9.19
C ASN A 70 -14.22 -16.13 -7.74
N ASP A 71 -14.51 -17.40 -7.44
CA ASP A 71 -14.33 -17.99 -6.11
C ASP A 71 -12.88 -17.91 -5.61
N GLU A 72 -11.90 -18.08 -6.50
CA GLU A 72 -10.48 -17.98 -6.15
C GLU A 72 -10.12 -16.56 -5.67
N THR A 73 -10.68 -15.56 -6.35
CA THR A 73 -10.48 -14.15 -6.04
C THR A 73 -11.14 -13.77 -4.72
N MET A 74 -12.35 -14.27 -4.49
CA MET A 74 -13.07 -14.10 -3.22
C MET A 74 -12.31 -14.75 -2.07
N HIS A 75 -11.77 -15.95 -2.27
CA HIS A 75 -10.96 -16.63 -1.27
C HIS A 75 -9.68 -15.84 -0.94
N LYS A 76 -8.97 -15.34 -1.96
CA LYS A 76 -7.80 -14.46 -1.76
C LYS A 76 -8.16 -13.17 -1.02
N ALA A 77 -9.33 -12.58 -1.30
CA ALA A 77 -9.82 -11.41 -0.57
C ALA A 77 -10.04 -11.72 0.91
N GLU A 78 -10.67 -12.85 1.22
CA GLU A 78 -10.88 -13.30 2.59
C GLU A 78 -9.56 -13.51 3.34
N MET A 79 -8.59 -14.18 2.71
CA MET A 79 -7.26 -14.38 3.28
C MET A 79 -6.50 -13.06 3.50
N ALA A 80 -6.65 -12.08 2.60
CA ALA A 80 -6.07 -10.77 2.78
C ALA A 80 -6.71 -10.04 3.99
N MET A 81 -8.02 -10.21 4.20
CA MET A 81 -8.69 -9.67 5.38
C MET A 81 -8.31 -10.42 6.66
N ASP A 82 -7.96 -11.70 6.61
CA ASP A 82 -7.39 -12.41 7.76
C ASP A 82 -6.06 -11.80 8.19
N LEU A 83 -5.18 -11.47 7.23
CA LEU A 83 -3.95 -10.73 7.53
C LEU A 83 -4.27 -9.37 8.20
N VAL A 84 -5.23 -8.63 7.67
CA VAL A 84 -5.65 -7.34 8.26
C VAL A 84 -6.12 -7.49 9.70
N ARG A 85 -6.94 -8.51 9.99
CA ARG A 85 -7.43 -8.79 11.35
C ARG A 85 -6.30 -9.12 12.33
N GLU A 86 -5.20 -9.69 11.84
CA GLU A 86 -4.04 -10.03 12.66
C GLU A 86 -3.14 -8.83 12.99
N VAL A 87 -3.30 -7.68 12.32
CA VAL A 87 -2.44 -6.51 12.48
C VAL A 87 -3.23 -5.36 13.10
N PRO A 88 -3.08 -5.10 14.42
CA PRO A 88 -3.79 -4.02 15.09
C PRO A 88 -3.51 -2.65 14.45
N GLY A 89 -4.57 -1.94 14.09
CA GLY A 89 -4.47 -0.63 13.44
C GLY A 89 -4.22 -0.68 11.94
N MET A 90 -4.27 -1.86 11.30
CA MET A 90 -4.11 -1.96 9.86
C MET A 90 -5.32 -1.37 9.12
N ASN A 91 -5.06 -0.41 8.25
CA ASN A 91 -6.06 0.20 7.39
C ASN A 91 -6.20 -0.57 6.07
N VAL A 92 -7.33 -0.40 5.38
CA VAL A 92 -7.58 -0.96 4.05
C VAL A 92 -8.09 0.16 3.16
N ILE A 93 -7.32 0.51 2.13
CA ILE A 93 -7.71 1.52 1.14
C ILE A 93 -7.64 0.87 -0.24
N PRO A 94 -8.76 0.60 -0.91
CA PRO A 94 -8.74 -0.10 -2.19
C PRO A 94 -8.12 0.74 -3.31
N MET A 95 -7.55 0.02 -4.28
CA MET A 95 -7.25 0.51 -5.63
C MET A 95 -8.26 -0.16 -6.59
N PRO A 96 -9.52 0.31 -6.66
CA PRO A 96 -10.58 -0.39 -7.38
C PRO A 96 -10.40 -0.33 -8.91
N ASP A 97 -9.70 0.69 -9.41
CA ASP A 97 -9.50 0.96 -10.83
C ASP A 97 -8.24 1.82 -11.03
N TYR A 98 -7.78 1.92 -12.26
CA TYR A 98 -6.54 2.59 -12.65
C TYR A 98 -6.75 3.87 -13.44
N ARG A 99 -8.00 4.18 -13.83
CA ARG A 99 -8.31 5.46 -14.49
C ARG A 99 -7.81 6.62 -13.61
N PRO A 100 -7.13 7.64 -14.17
CA PRO A 100 -6.72 8.82 -13.40
C PRO A 100 -7.93 9.51 -12.76
N ILE A 101 -7.84 9.79 -11.46
CA ILE A 101 -8.93 10.44 -10.67
C ILE A 101 -8.54 11.88 -10.28
N TYR A 102 -7.37 12.37 -10.70
CA TYR A 102 -6.90 13.71 -10.35
C TYR A 102 -7.79 14.83 -10.93
N PRO A 103 -8.08 15.92 -10.18
CA PRO A 103 -7.71 16.21 -8.78
C PRO A 103 -8.73 15.68 -7.74
N LYS A 104 -9.74 14.92 -8.16
CA LYS A 104 -10.93 14.56 -7.38
C LYS A 104 -10.79 13.29 -6.55
N ILE A 105 -9.57 12.85 -6.25
CA ILE A 105 -9.38 11.64 -5.44
C ILE A 105 -9.75 11.92 -3.99
N ASP A 106 -10.55 11.03 -3.40
CA ASP A 106 -10.73 10.98 -1.96
C ASP A 106 -9.60 10.10 -1.38
N PRO A 107 -8.58 10.69 -0.75
CA PRO A 107 -7.42 9.95 -0.24
C PRO A 107 -7.76 9.04 0.94
N GLU A 108 -8.92 9.20 1.59
CA GLU A 108 -9.37 8.33 2.67
C GLU A 108 -10.09 7.08 2.14
N ALA A 109 -10.69 7.16 0.95
CA ALA A 109 -11.48 6.08 0.36
C ALA A 109 -10.73 5.26 -0.69
N VAL A 110 -9.83 5.87 -1.46
CA VAL A 110 -9.19 5.22 -2.62
C VAL A 110 -7.73 5.65 -2.79
N ILE A 111 -6.89 4.72 -3.25
CA ILE A 111 -5.57 5.02 -3.79
C ILE A 111 -5.56 4.90 -5.32
N ASN A 112 -4.86 5.83 -5.99
CA ASN A 112 -4.69 5.82 -7.44
C ASN A 112 -3.21 5.60 -7.81
N PRO A 113 -2.90 4.77 -8.82
CA PRO A 113 -1.51 4.45 -9.17
C PRO A 113 -0.69 5.65 -9.68
N CYS A 114 -1.33 6.67 -10.25
CA CYS A 114 -0.63 7.84 -10.79
C CYS A 114 -0.28 8.89 -9.73
N HIS A 115 -1.08 8.99 -8.66
CA HIS A 115 -0.85 9.91 -7.54
C HIS A 115 -1.01 9.23 -6.16
N PRO A 116 -0.33 8.09 -5.92
CA PRO A 116 -0.49 7.35 -4.67
C PRO A 116 0.06 8.12 -3.47
N ASN A 117 0.97 9.06 -3.72
CA ASN A 117 1.53 9.95 -2.72
C ASN A 117 0.44 10.76 -1.99
N LEU A 118 -0.66 11.13 -2.67
CA LEU A 118 -1.74 11.89 -2.04
C LEU A 118 -2.40 11.09 -0.92
N THR A 119 -2.78 9.84 -1.19
CA THR A 119 -3.32 8.90 -0.20
C THR A 119 -2.31 8.61 0.90
N VAL A 120 -1.07 8.28 0.54
CA VAL A 120 -0.01 7.93 1.50
C VAL A 120 0.30 9.09 2.46
N GLN A 121 0.47 10.31 1.95
CA GLN A 121 0.79 11.47 2.76
C GLN A 121 -0.39 11.93 3.61
N HIS A 122 -1.59 11.95 3.04
CA HIS A 122 -2.81 12.33 3.76
C HIS A 122 -3.03 11.43 4.99
N ASN A 123 -2.92 10.12 4.80
CA ASN A 123 -3.11 9.15 5.86
C ASN A 123 -1.86 8.95 6.73
N LYS A 124 -0.72 9.56 6.41
CA LYS A 124 0.57 9.38 7.11
C LYS A 124 1.00 7.90 7.18
N ILE A 125 0.85 7.20 6.05
CA ILE A 125 1.16 5.76 5.93
C ILE A 125 2.68 5.57 5.85
N GLU A 126 3.26 4.81 6.78
CA GLU A 126 4.70 4.51 6.77
C GLU A 126 5.02 3.10 6.31
N THR A 127 4.01 2.24 6.13
CA THR A 127 4.17 0.92 5.53
C THR A 127 2.92 0.51 4.78
N CYS A 128 3.08 -0.05 3.58
CA CYS A 128 1.95 -0.49 2.78
C CYS A 128 2.19 -1.80 2.05
N ILE A 129 1.10 -2.51 1.78
CA ILE A 129 1.11 -3.76 1.01
C ILE A 129 0.23 -3.59 -0.22
N LEU A 130 0.81 -3.77 -1.41
CA LEU A 130 0.05 -3.89 -2.64
C LEU A 130 -0.23 -5.37 -2.91
N ILE A 131 -1.51 -5.74 -3.07
CA ILE A 131 -1.94 -7.11 -3.37
C ILE A 131 -3.03 -7.08 -4.44
N GLY A 132 -2.97 -7.96 -5.45
CA GLY A 132 -3.98 -8.00 -6.51
C GLY A 132 -3.97 -6.78 -7.45
N VAL A 133 -2.81 -6.13 -7.60
CA VAL A 133 -2.58 -5.02 -8.53
C VAL A 133 -1.86 -5.56 -9.77
N HIS A 134 -2.33 -5.21 -10.97
CA HIS A 134 -1.65 -5.58 -12.21
C HIS A 134 -0.23 -4.99 -12.24
N CYS A 135 0.72 -5.78 -12.73
CA CYS A 135 2.14 -5.51 -12.49
C CYS A 135 2.63 -4.13 -12.96
N HIS A 136 2.16 -3.67 -14.11
CA HIS A 136 2.54 -2.35 -14.64
C HIS A 136 2.03 -1.21 -13.77
N PHE A 137 0.83 -1.32 -13.19
CA PHE A 137 0.29 -0.31 -12.27
C PHE A 137 0.95 -0.38 -10.90
N ALA A 138 1.32 -1.57 -10.41
CA ALA A 138 2.11 -1.72 -9.19
C ALA A 138 3.46 -1.01 -9.34
N ASN A 139 4.19 -1.22 -10.45
CA ASN A 139 5.48 -0.57 -10.70
C ASN A 139 5.37 0.96 -10.73
N VAL A 140 4.38 1.51 -11.43
CA VAL A 140 4.14 2.97 -11.43
C VAL A 140 3.84 3.46 -10.02
N THR A 141 2.96 2.77 -9.29
CA THR A 141 2.58 3.13 -7.92
C THR A 141 3.81 3.17 -7.00
N LEU A 142 4.61 2.10 -7.01
CA LEU A 142 5.81 1.96 -6.18
C LEU A 142 6.84 3.05 -6.49
N LYS A 143 7.05 3.35 -7.77
CA LYS A 143 7.95 4.42 -8.19
C LYS A 143 7.49 5.80 -7.69
N MET A 144 6.20 6.09 -7.79
CA MET A 144 5.63 7.35 -7.31
C MET A 144 5.67 7.49 -5.78
N ILE A 145 5.45 6.39 -5.05
CA ILE A 145 5.60 6.35 -3.59
C ILE A 145 7.07 6.59 -3.21
N ARG A 146 8.03 5.92 -3.86
CA ARG A 146 9.47 6.08 -3.58
C ARG A 146 10.00 7.47 -3.92
N ALA A 147 9.44 8.11 -4.94
CA ALA A 147 9.80 9.47 -5.32
C ALA A 147 9.43 10.50 -4.24
N ASN A 148 8.24 10.36 -3.64
CA ASN A 148 7.58 11.44 -2.89
C ASN A 148 7.36 11.16 -1.39
N THR A 149 7.61 9.93 -0.93
CA THR A 149 7.27 9.51 0.43
C THR A 149 8.35 8.59 1.02
N ASN A 150 8.31 8.43 2.33
CA ASN A 150 9.11 7.47 3.11
C ASN A 150 8.31 6.21 3.49
N CYS A 151 7.25 5.88 2.73
CA CYS A 151 6.46 4.68 2.99
C CYS A 151 7.26 3.43 2.61
N TYR A 152 7.34 2.48 3.53
CA TYR A 152 7.98 1.18 3.32
C TYR A 152 7.05 0.29 2.49
N THR A 153 7.37 0.11 1.21
CA THR A 153 6.49 -0.56 0.26
C THR A 153 6.74 -2.05 0.21
N MET A 154 5.66 -2.82 0.30
CA MET A 154 5.65 -4.26 0.06
C MET A 154 4.74 -4.57 -1.11
N ALA A 155 5.16 -5.47 -1.98
CA ALA A 155 4.35 -5.94 -3.10
C ALA A 155 4.21 -7.47 -3.01
N PHE A 156 2.98 -7.92 -2.82
CA PHE A 156 2.63 -9.34 -2.78
C PHE A 156 2.01 -9.69 -4.13
N CYS A 157 2.87 -10.09 -5.07
CA CYS A 157 2.51 -10.27 -6.47
C CYS A 157 2.22 -11.73 -6.78
N ALA A 158 1.15 -12.00 -7.53
CA ALA A 158 0.82 -13.35 -7.98
C ALA A 158 1.78 -13.90 -9.05
N TYR A 159 2.64 -13.04 -9.62
CA TYR A 159 3.53 -13.36 -10.74
C TYR A 159 4.99 -13.05 -10.40
N ASP A 160 5.62 -12.11 -11.11
CA ASP A 160 7.08 -11.97 -11.15
C ASP A 160 7.69 -11.23 -9.95
N GLY A 161 6.88 -10.55 -9.13
CA GLY A 161 7.38 -9.60 -8.13
C GLY A 161 7.61 -8.19 -8.70
N HIS A 162 8.01 -7.26 -7.83
CA HIS A 162 8.22 -5.84 -8.14
C HIS A 162 9.52 -5.31 -7.55
N GLU A 163 10.52 -5.03 -8.39
CA GLU A 163 11.87 -4.67 -7.96
C GLU A 163 11.93 -3.28 -7.31
N ASP A 164 10.92 -2.45 -7.59
CA ASP A 164 10.76 -1.13 -7.00
C ASP A 164 10.14 -1.16 -5.59
N ALA A 165 9.72 -2.33 -5.08
CA ALA A 165 9.25 -2.50 -3.70
C ALA A 165 10.42 -2.81 -2.74
N LEU A 166 10.32 -2.33 -1.50
CA LEU A 166 11.29 -2.65 -0.45
C LEU A 166 11.18 -4.12 0.00
N ILE A 167 9.99 -4.71 -0.08
CA ILE A 167 9.82 -6.17 -0.04
C ILE A 167 8.97 -6.59 -1.23
N SER A 168 9.44 -7.54 -2.01
CA SER A 168 8.67 -8.12 -3.11
C SER A 168 8.59 -9.61 -2.94
N LEU A 169 7.37 -10.09 -2.67
CA LEU A 169 7.04 -11.51 -2.69
C LEU A 169 6.52 -11.84 -4.10
N ARG A 170 7.23 -12.71 -4.81
CA ARG A 170 6.81 -13.24 -6.11
C ARG A 170 5.91 -14.46 -5.92
N ASP A 171 5.20 -14.87 -6.97
CA ASP A 171 4.36 -16.08 -7.02
C ASP A 171 3.47 -16.25 -5.77
N LEU A 172 2.73 -15.20 -5.40
CA LEU A 172 1.84 -15.20 -4.24
C LEU A 172 0.58 -16.03 -4.54
N ASP A 173 0.43 -17.11 -3.78
CA ASP A 173 -0.76 -17.93 -3.72
C ASP A 173 -1.37 -17.91 -2.30
N GLY A 174 -2.46 -18.67 -2.10
CA GLY A 174 -3.10 -18.77 -0.79
C GLY A 174 -2.14 -19.35 0.27
N ALA A 175 -1.37 -20.37 -0.07
CA ALA A 175 -0.43 -21.00 0.87
C ALA A 175 0.64 -20.01 1.36
N LYS A 176 1.20 -19.18 0.48
CA LYS A 176 2.19 -18.15 0.80
C LYS A 176 1.57 -17.00 1.61
N LEU A 177 0.36 -16.56 1.27
CA LEU A 177 -0.36 -15.53 2.06
C LEU A 177 -0.70 -16.03 3.48
N LEU A 178 -1.05 -17.32 3.63
CA LEU A 178 -1.23 -17.94 4.93
C LEU A 178 0.08 -17.94 5.74
N LYS A 179 1.22 -18.27 5.11
CA LYS A 179 2.53 -18.18 5.77
C LYS A 179 2.86 -16.77 6.25
N VAL A 180 2.51 -15.74 5.48
CA VAL A 180 2.67 -14.33 5.92
C VAL A 180 1.83 -14.06 7.17
N THR A 181 0.57 -14.49 7.17
CA THR A 181 -0.34 -14.34 8.31
C THR A 181 0.18 -15.07 9.55
N GLU A 182 0.68 -16.30 9.39
CA GLU A 182 1.30 -17.06 10.49
C GLU A 182 2.59 -16.41 10.99
N ALA A 183 3.42 -15.84 10.12
CA ALA A 183 4.61 -15.11 10.52
C ALA A 183 4.25 -13.87 11.37
N VAL A 184 3.16 -13.17 11.03
CA VAL A 184 2.62 -12.07 11.85
C VAL A 184 2.16 -12.58 13.23
N ARG A 185 1.42 -13.69 13.28
CA ARG A 185 1.01 -14.32 14.55
C ARG A 185 2.20 -14.73 15.40
N GLN A 186 3.23 -15.30 14.78
CA GLN A 186 4.43 -15.75 15.45
C GLN A 186 5.26 -14.58 15.98
N ALA A 187 5.46 -13.52 15.19
CA ALA A 187 6.18 -12.33 15.61
C ALA A 187 5.55 -11.67 16.85
N LYS A 188 4.21 -11.59 16.91
CA LYS A 188 3.49 -11.13 18.12
C LYS A 188 3.76 -12.03 19.34
N LYS A 189 3.78 -13.36 19.16
CA LYS A 189 4.09 -14.32 20.24
C LYS A 189 5.54 -14.20 20.72
N GLU A 190 6.46 -13.86 19.83
CA GLU A 190 7.88 -13.62 20.13
C GLU A 190 8.15 -12.27 20.79
N GLY A 191 7.11 -11.44 20.97
CA GLY A 191 7.20 -10.18 21.73
C GLY A 191 7.34 -8.92 20.88
N VAL A 192 7.16 -9.01 19.56
CA VAL A 192 7.08 -7.80 18.72
C VAL A 192 5.80 -7.05 19.07
N GLU A 193 5.95 -5.85 19.62
CA GLU A 193 4.82 -4.96 19.94
C GLU A 193 4.30 -4.31 18.64
N PRO A 194 3.04 -4.54 18.24
CA PRO A 194 2.45 -3.86 17.09
C PRO A 194 2.29 -2.36 17.37
N TRP A 195 2.60 -1.52 16.40
CA TRP A 195 2.47 -0.05 16.49
C TRP A 195 1.08 0.36 17.00
N GLY A 196 0.00 -0.24 16.47
CA GLY A 196 -1.37 0.06 16.88
C GLY A 196 -1.71 -0.31 18.33
N LEU A 197 -0.84 -1.05 19.04
CA LEU A 197 -1.00 -1.35 20.47
C LEU A 197 -0.15 -0.46 21.38
N THR A 198 0.86 0.21 20.83
CA THR A 198 1.68 1.19 21.55
C THR A 198 0.80 2.37 22.00
N LYS A 199 1.26 3.13 23.01
CA LYS A 199 0.55 4.34 23.46
C LYS A 199 0.37 5.35 22.31
N ALA A 200 1.45 5.65 21.58
CA ALA A 200 1.41 6.60 20.48
C ALA A 200 0.47 6.15 19.35
N GLY A 201 0.47 4.85 19.01
CA GLY A 201 -0.43 4.31 18.00
C GLY A 201 -1.89 4.36 18.41
N LYS A 202 -2.22 4.06 19.67
CA LYS A 202 -3.59 4.18 20.20
C LYS A 202 -4.10 5.61 20.15
N ASP A 203 -3.31 6.56 20.65
CA ASP A 203 -3.66 7.98 20.67
C ASP A 203 -3.95 8.49 19.24
N GLU A 204 -3.12 8.09 18.27
CA GLU A 204 -3.30 8.48 16.87
C GLU A 204 -4.47 7.78 16.16
N LEU A 205 -4.74 6.52 16.46
CA LEU A 205 -5.90 5.80 15.94
C LEU A 205 -7.20 6.42 16.46
N GLU A 206 -7.23 6.86 17.72
CA GLU A 206 -8.35 7.60 18.30
C GLU A 206 -8.55 8.97 17.63
N GLU A 207 -7.47 9.73 17.43
CA GLU A 207 -7.51 11.01 16.70
C GLU A 207 -8.03 10.81 15.27
N THR A 208 -7.54 9.80 14.57
CA THR A 208 -7.94 9.47 13.20
C THR A 208 -9.41 9.07 13.14
N ALA A 209 -9.88 8.23 14.07
CA ALA A 209 -11.29 7.85 14.14
C ALA A 209 -12.20 9.06 14.44
N ALA A 210 -11.77 9.97 15.31
CA ALA A 210 -12.50 11.20 15.61
C ALA A 210 -12.57 12.13 14.39
N ARG A 211 -11.46 12.31 13.66
CA ARG A 211 -11.39 13.09 12.41
C ARG A 211 -12.36 12.54 11.36
N LYS A 212 -12.25 11.24 11.05
CA LYS A 212 -13.14 10.58 10.07
C LYS A 212 -14.61 10.70 10.45
N LYS A 213 -14.93 10.59 11.74
CA LYS A 213 -16.30 10.76 12.24
C LYS A 213 -16.82 12.19 12.03
N ALA A 214 -15.98 13.21 12.20
CA ALA A 214 -16.36 14.59 11.95
C ALA A 214 -16.58 14.86 10.44
N GLU A 215 -15.77 14.26 9.58
CA GLU A 215 -15.83 14.42 8.12
C GLU A 215 -17.02 13.69 7.47
N LEU A 216 -17.54 12.62 8.09
CA LEU A 216 -18.75 11.90 7.65
C LEU A 216 -20.03 12.75 7.70
N SER A 217 -20.01 13.94 8.30
CA SER A 217 -21.16 14.83 8.40
C SER A 217 -20.74 16.29 8.23
N PRO A 218 -20.37 16.72 7.00
CA PRO A 218 -20.11 18.13 6.77
C PRO A 218 -21.37 18.92 7.11
N SER A 219 -21.25 19.92 8.00
CA SER A 219 -22.33 20.86 8.22
C SER A 219 -22.64 21.55 6.88
N LYS A 220 -23.92 21.89 6.64
CA LYS A 220 -24.33 22.61 5.43
C LYS A 220 -23.53 23.90 5.21
N GLU A 221 -23.03 24.51 6.29
CA GLU A 221 -22.21 25.72 6.28
C GLU A 221 -20.77 25.49 5.79
N ASN A 222 -20.23 24.27 5.94
CA ASN A 222 -18.88 23.90 5.51
C ASN A 222 -18.85 23.23 4.13
N THR A 223 -20.00 23.11 3.46
CA THR A 223 -20.08 22.56 2.11
C THR A 223 -19.86 23.67 1.09
N THR A 224 -18.61 23.92 0.70
CA THR A 224 -18.31 24.74 -0.48
C THR A 224 -18.75 23.98 -1.73
N LEU A 225 -19.97 24.25 -2.19
CA LEU A 225 -20.39 23.90 -3.55
C LEU A 225 -19.52 24.72 -4.50
N PHE A 226 -18.58 24.06 -5.18
CA PHE A 226 -17.71 24.55 -6.26
C PHE A 226 -18.50 25.04 -7.51
N MET A 227 -19.73 25.54 -7.35
CA MET A 227 -20.52 26.09 -8.45
C MET A 227 -20.16 27.54 -8.80
N GLY A 228 -19.54 28.29 -7.87
CA GLY A 228 -19.25 29.72 -8.09
C GLY A 228 -18.06 30.02 -9.01
N GLU A 229 -17.05 29.15 -9.07
CA GLU A 229 -15.81 29.42 -9.83
C GLU A 229 -15.81 28.80 -11.25
N LEU A 230 -16.69 27.82 -11.51
CA LEU A 230 -16.81 27.20 -12.84
C LEU A 230 -17.60 28.06 -13.84
N GLU A 231 -18.48 28.95 -13.37
CA GLU A 231 -19.22 29.87 -14.25
C GLU A 231 -18.32 30.95 -14.85
N GLN A 232 -17.25 31.38 -14.15
CA GLN A 232 -16.40 32.47 -14.63
C GLN A 232 -15.37 32.05 -15.69
N GLY A 233 -14.98 30.77 -15.74
CA GLY A 233 -13.92 30.29 -16.63
C GLY A 233 -14.39 29.77 -18.01
N LEU A 234 -15.70 29.63 -18.23
CA LEU A 234 -16.25 29.09 -19.48
C LEU A 234 -16.56 30.17 -20.53
N ASP A 235 -16.70 31.43 -20.12
CA ASP A 235 -17.01 32.55 -21.02
C ASP A 235 -15.78 33.17 -21.69
N GLU A 236 -14.56 32.88 -21.24
CA GLU A 236 -13.33 33.47 -21.81
C GLU A 236 -12.80 32.75 -23.07
N ASN A 237 -13.46 31.68 -23.54
CA ASN A 237 -13.08 30.95 -24.77
C ASN A 237 -14.12 31.07 -25.89
N ALA A 238 -14.92 32.14 -25.90
CA ALA A 238 -15.84 32.45 -26.99
C ALA A 238 -15.19 33.43 -27.99
N GLU A 239 -14.17 32.98 -28.72
CA GLU A 239 -13.79 33.50 -30.06
C GLU A 239 -13.26 32.38 -30.96
#